data_AF-A0AA46X550-F1
#
_entry.id   AF-A0AA46X550-F1
#
_cell.length_a   1.000
_cell.length_b   1.000
_cell.length_c   1.000
_cell.angle_alpha   90.00
_cell.angle_beta   90.00
_cell.angle_gamma   90.00
#
_symmetry.space_group_name_H-M   'P 1'
#
loop_
_entity.id
_entity.type
_entity.pdbx_description
1 polymer ?
#
loop_
_entity_poly.entity_id
_entity_poly.type
_entity_poly.pdbx_seq_one_letter_code
_entity_poly.pdbx_strand_id
1 'polypeptide(L)'
;MIKCTKEALAKDGGPSKGFFVVPGIKNNGVFMNLENYKISKLPYIENRSNEIMERYEIRAQYETEPPHGDAIYSISIKGKALPFWIYGRDVTFIGSSMVMVESVRCKTWDPIETMIIDLENEVYASLKEWYTDISFIDNQIEFSNQVVNMDKRILNNFEDLEWISF
;
A
#
# COMPACT_ATOMS: atom_id res chain seq x y z
N MET A 1 -15.89 10.00 14.25
CA MET A 1 -16.33 8.66 13.82
C MET A 1 -16.42 8.66 12.30
N ILE A 2 -15.27 8.59 11.62
CA ILE A 2 -15.21 8.60 10.16
C ILE A 2 -15.56 7.17 9.72
N LYS A 3 -16.81 6.99 9.29
CA LYS A 3 -17.31 5.69 8.84
C LYS A 3 -16.55 5.31 7.57
N CYS A 4 -15.97 4.11 7.48
CA CYS A 4 -15.65 3.49 6.19
C CYS A 4 -16.92 3.58 5.34
N THR A 5 -16.90 4.45 4.34
CA THR A 5 -18.06 4.69 3.48
C THR A 5 -18.28 3.42 2.66
N LYS A 6 -19.54 3.02 2.60
CA LYS A 6 -20.02 1.76 2.01
C LYS A 6 -19.94 1.73 0.47
N GLU A 7 -19.07 2.54 -0.14
CA GLU A 7 -19.04 2.76 -1.58
C GLU A 7 -17.81 2.12 -2.21
N ALA A 8 -17.77 0.79 -2.15
CA ALA A 8 -16.94 -0.02 -3.03
C ALA A 8 -17.65 -1.35 -3.29
N LEU A 9 -18.88 -1.30 -3.80
CA LEU A 9 -19.53 -2.47 -4.41
C LEU A 9 -20.62 -2.05 -5.40
N ALA A 10 -20.53 -2.64 -6.59
CA ALA A 10 -21.49 -2.70 -7.70
C ALA A 10 -21.52 -1.52 -8.70
N LYS A 11 -20.74 -1.66 -9.78
CA LYS A 11 -21.29 -1.53 -11.14
C LYS A 11 -20.72 -2.64 -12.03
N ASP A 12 -21.45 -3.75 -12.05
CA ASP A 12 -21.37 -4.76 -13.10
C ASP A 12 -22.10 -4.20 -14.33
N GLY A 13 -21.38 -4.08 -15.45
CA GLY A 13 -21.91 -3.64 -16.74
C GLY A 13 -21.32 -4.49 -17.84
N GLY A 14 -22.15 -5.31 -18.48
CA GLY A 14 -21.78 -6.28 -19.52
C GLY A 14 -21.09 -5.71 -20.77
N PRO A 15 -20.70 -6.57 -21.73
CA PRO A 15 -19.55 -6.33 -22.59
C PRO A 15 -19.89 -5.42 -23.78
N SER A 16 -19.20 -4.29 -23.89
CA SER A 16 -19.14 -3.52 -25.14
C SER A 16 -17.91 -3.96 -25.93
N LYS A 17 -18.16 -4.55 -27.11
CA LYS A 17 -17.14 -4.81 -28.13
C LYS A 17 -16.59 -3.46 -28.61
N GLY A 18 -15.33 -3.18 -28.29
CA GLY A 18 -14.60 -2.00 -28.74
C GLY A 18 -13.21 -2.40 -29.24
N PHE A 19 -13.02 -2.32 -30.54
CA PHE A 19 -11.76 -2.51 -31.24
C PHE A 19 -10.83 -1.34 -30.88
N PHE A 20 -9.68 -1.60 -30.23
CA PHE A 20 -8.64 -0.59 -30.03
C PHE A 20 -7.32 -1.05 -30.63
N VAL A 21 -6.87 -0.24 -31.58
CA VAL A 21 -5.55 -0.28 -32.23
C VAL A 21 -4.48 -0.15 -31.16
N VAL A 22 -3.47 -1.04 -31.17
CA VAL A 22 -2.27 -0.93 -30.33
C VAL A 22 -1.33 0.10 -30.95
N PRO A 23 -1.09 1.29 -30.36
CA PRO A 23 0.06 2.09 -30.71
C PRO A 23 1.27 1.48 -29.99
N GLY A 24 2.28 1.08 -30.74
CA GLY A 24 3.52 0.53 -30.17
C GLY A 24 4.14 1.47 -29.14
N ILE A 25 4.21 1.01 -27.88
CA ILE A 25 4.94 1.69 -26.83
C ILE A 25 6.43 1.44 -27.08
N LYS A 26 7.15 2.51 -27.44
CA LYS A 26 8.62 2.53 -27.30
C LYS A 26 8.90 2.72 -25.81
N ASN A 27 9.28 1.64 -25.12
CA ASN A 27 9.87 1.74 -23.80
C ASN A 27 11.23 2.44 -23.94
N ASN A 28 11.27 3.74 -23.72
CA ASN A 28 12.51 4.43 -23.40
C ASN A 28 12.89 3.95 -21.99
N GLY A 29 13.80 2.99 -21.91
CA GLY A 29 14.26 2.37 -20.67
C GLY A 29 14.93 3.38 -19.74
N VAL A 30 14.13 4.19 -19.05
CA VAL A 30 14.54 4.90 -17.85
C VAL A 30 14.52 3.87 -16.73
N PHE A 31 15.66 3.22 -16.52
CA PHE A 31 15.84 2.41 -15.31
C PHE A 31 15.71 3.35 -14.11
N MET A 32 14.69 3.12 -13.28
CA MET A 32 14.56 3.76 -11.98
C MET A 32 15.83 3.45 -11.17
N ASN A 33 16.51 4.49 -10.69
CA ASN A 33 17.66 4.29 -9.82
C ASN A 33 17.17 3.95 -8.40
N LEU A 34 16.97 2.66 -8.15
CA LEU A 34 16.42 2.12 -6.91
C LEU A 34 17.39 2.22 -5.72
N GLU A 35 18.68 2.48 -5.97
CA GLU A 35 19.69 2.73 -4.92
C GLU A 35 19.38 3.99 -4.09
N ASN A 36 18.49 4.86 -4.58
CA ASN A 36 18.10 6.10 -3.90
C ASN A 36 16.92 5.93 -2.93
N TYR A 37 16.21 4.81 -2.93
CA TYR A 37 15.09 4.61 -2.01
C TYR A 37 15.61 4.20 -0.63
N LYS A 38 15.74 5.17 0.25
CA LYS A 38 15.96 4.91 1.68
C LYS A 38 14.72 4.21 2.26
N ILE A 39 14.89 3.02 2.81
CA ILE A 39 13.86 2.31 3.57
C ILE A 39 13.99 2.69 5.04
N SER A 40 12.88 2.99 5.70
CA SER A 40 12.82 3.09 7.16
C SER A 40 11.54 2.46 7.68
N LYS A 41 11.65 1.65 8.74
CA LYS A 41 10.49 1.01 9.38
C LYS A 41 10.13 1.74 10.67
N LEU A 42 8.86 2.04 10.83
CA LEU A 42 8.26 2.46 12.09
C LEU A 42 7.60 1.22 12.72
N PRO A 43 8.13 0.72 13.86
CA PRO A 43 7.63 -0.52 14.44
C PRO A 43 6.15 -0.46 14.82
N TYR A 44 5.67 0.69 15.31
CA TYR A 44 4.26 0.90 15.66
C TYR A 44 3.82 2.33 15.34
N ILE A 45 2.67 2.47 14.67
CA ILE A 45 2.14 3.75 14.20
C ILE A 45 1.70 4.70 15.33
N GLU A 46 1.40 4.16 16.51
CA GLU A 46 1.09 4.95 17.71
C GLU A 46 2.34 5.52 18.40
N ASN A 47 3.51 4.94 18.15
CA ASN A 47 4.76 5.30 18.79
C ASN A 47 5.47 6.42 18.00
N ARG A 48 5.02 7.66 18.23
CA ARG A 48 5.60 8.94 17.77
C ARG A 48 5.25 9.36 16.33
N SER A 49 5.09 10.67 16.18
CA SER A 49 5.12 11.37 14.90
C SER A 49 6.50 11.19 14.23
N ASN A 50 6.50 10.75 12.98
CA ASN A 50 7.64 10.85 12.06
C ASN A 50 7.44 12.09 11.17
N GLU A 51 8.54 12.67 10.66
CA GLU A 51 8.50 13.82 9.73
C GLU A 51 7.56 13.57 8.54
N ILE A 52 7.55 12.34 8.00
CA ILE A 52 6.64 11.97 6.90
C ILE A 52 5.18 12.01 7.36
N MET A 53 4.87 11.50 8.56
CA MET A 53 3.50 11.52 9.09
C MET A 53 3.00 12.95 9.34
N GLU A 54 3.87 13.83 9.84
CA GLU A 54 3.55 15.24 10.03
C GLU A 54 3.35 15.95 8.69
N ARG A 55 4.28 15.76 7.74
CA ARG A 55 4.24 16.37 6.41
C ARG A 55 2.97 16.02 5.63
N TYR A 56 2.54 14.76 5.69
CA TYR A 56 1.37 14.27 4.95
C TYR A 56 0.09 14.21 5.81
N GLU A 57 0.12 14.78 7.02
CA GLU A 57 -1.02 14.81 7.95
C GLU A 57 -1.64 13.42 8.17
N ILE A 58 -0.80 12.39 8.31
CA ILE A 58 -1.24 11.01 8.56
C ILE A 58 -1.75 10.92 9.99
N ARG A 59 -3.01 10.49 10.14
CA ARG A 59 -3.65 10.25 11.44
C ARG A 59 -4.15 8.83 11.51
N ALA A 60 -3.81 8.16 12.60
CA ALA A 60 -4.30 6.82 12.91
C ALA A 60 -5.35 6.91 14.03
N GLN A 61 -6.46 6.22 13.85
CA GLN A 61 -7.48 6.04 14.86
C GLN A 61 -7.61 4.54 15.15
N TYR A 62 -7.45 4.16 16.43
CA TYR A 62 -7.64 2.78 16.86
C TYR A 62 -9.06 2.29 16.55
N GLU A 63 -9.18 1.09 15.99
CA GLU A 63 -10.47 0.46 15.68
C GLU A 63 -10.67 -0.83 16.46
N THR A 64 -9.72 -1.77 16.38
CA THR A 64 -9.84 -3.09 17.01
C THR A 64 -8.47 -3.77 17.16
N GLU A 65 -8.43 -4.91 17.84
CA GLU A 65 -7.25 -5.76 17.99
C GLU A 65 -7.71 -7.22 17.91
N PRO A 66 -7.10 -8.07 17.06
CA PRO A 66 -7.44 -9.48 17.00
C PRO A 66 -6.89 -10.21 18.24
N PRO A 67 -7.49 -11.35 18.67
CA PRO A 67 -7.13 -12.03 19.92
C PRO A 67 -5.65 -12.39 20.11
N HIS A 68 -4.89 -12.49 19.01
CA HIS A 68 -3.46 -12.85 19.00
C HIS A 68 -2.66 -12.04 17.97
N GLY A 69 -2.99 -10.77 17.76
CA GLY A 69 -2.23 -9.91 16.84
C GLY A 69 -2.30 -8.44 17.24
N ASP A 70 -1.61 -7.59 16.48
CA ASP A 70 -1.48 -6.18 16.81
C ASP A 70 -2.74 -5.37 16.53
N ALA A 71 -2.83 -4.21 17.19
CA ALA A 71 -3.87 -3.23 16.99
C ALA A 71 -4.02 -2.81 15.51
N ILE A 72 -5.27 -2.62 15.09
CA ILE A 72 -5.70 -2.25 13.76
C ILE A 72 -6.31 -0.85 13.82
N TYR A 73 -5.94 -0.02 12.83
CA TYR A 73 -6.26 1.40 12.79
C TYR A 73 -6.96 1.76 11.48
N SER A 74 -7.92 2.68 11.56
CA SER A 74 -8.33 3.46 10.40
C SER A 74 -7.36 4.61 10.21
N ILE A 75 -7.01 4.88 8.95
CA ILE A 75 -6.01 5.89 8.59
C ILE A 75 -6.67 6.99 7.79
N SER A 76 -6.36 8.24 8.14
CA SER A 76 -6.64 9.39 7.29
C SER A 76 -5.35 10.11 6.91
N ILE A 77 -5.25 10.53 5.65
CA ILE A 77 -4.10 11.24 5.09
C ILE A 77 -4.64 12.55 4.50
N LYS A 78 -4.10 13.70 4.91
CA LYS A 78 -4.62 15.04 4.54
C LYS A 78 -6.15 15.16 4.70
N GLY A 79 -6.69 14.54 5.75
CA GLY A 79 -8.13 14.54 6.06
C GLY A 79 -9.00 13.57 5.25
N LYS A 80 -8.44 12.81 4.31
CA LYS A 80 -9.16 11.76 3.55
C LYS A 80 -8.93 10.39 4.19
N ALA A 81 -9.98 9.60 4.37
CA ALA A 81 -9.88 8.27 4.95
C ALA A 81 -9.58 7.21 3.90
N LEU A 82 -8.64 6.30 4.20
CA LEU A 82 -8.40 5.12 3.36
C LEU A 82 -9.60 4.16 3.40
N PRO A 83 -9.89 3.45 2.31
CA PRO A 83 -11.01 2.50 2.23
C PRO A 83 -10.73 1.15 2.90
N PHE A 84 -9.65 1.03 3.65
CA PHE A 84 -9.20 -0.16 4.37
C PHE A 84 -8.61 0.24 5.72
N TRP A 85 -8.43 -0.74 6.60
CA TRP A 85 -7.70 -0.56 7.85
C TRP A 85 -6.29 -1.13 7.72
N ILE A 86 -5.38 -0.68 8.56
CA ILE A 86 -4.01 -1.20 8.60
C ILE A 86 -3.69 -1.79 9.95
N TYR A 87 -2.84 -2.80 9.98
CA TYR A 87 -2.14 -3.15 11.20
C TYR A 87 -1.19 -2.01 11.56
N GLY A 88 -1.17 -1.65 12.84
CA GLY A 88 -0.32 -0.56 13.32
C GLY A 88 1.18 -0.89 13.32
N ARG A 89 1.55 -2.16 13.09
CA ARG A 89 2.94 -2.63 13.10
C ARG A 89 3.66 -2.42 11.77
N ASP A 90 4.99 -2.38 11.82
CA ASP A 90 5.91 -2.50 10.68
C ASP A 90 5.59 -1.59 9.48
N VAL A 91 5.15 -0.36 9.76
CA VAL A 91 4.88 0.67 8.74
C VAL A 91 6.21 1.01 8.05
N THR A 92 6.32 0.65 6.78
CA THR A 92 7.59 0.75 6.04
C THR A 92 7.55 1.94 5.09
N PHE A 93 8.32 2.98 5.40
CA PHE A 93 8.49 4.14 4.53
C PHE A 93 9.55 3.85 3.48
N ILE A 94 9.22 4.18 2.23
CA ILE A 94 10.03 3.97 1.03
C ILE A 94 10.32 5.34 0.41
N GLY A 95 11.57 5.77 0.46
CA GLY A 95 11.95 7.12 0.04
C GLY A 95 11.28 8.19 0.91
N SER A 96 10.73 9.22 0.27
CA SER A 96 10.14 10.37 0.98
C SER A 96 8.61 10.40 0.99
N SER A 97 7.94 9.60 0.16
CA SER A 97 6.50 9.73 -0.10
C SER A 97 5.75 8.42 -0.27
N MET A 98 6.42 7.27 -0.28
CA MET A 98 5.74 5.97 -0.38
C MET A 98 5.74 5.23 0.96
N VAL A 99 4.67 4.48 1.22
CA VAL A 99 4.52 3.67 2.43
C VAL A 99 3.99 2.30 2.06
N MET A 100 4.63 1.26 2.57
CA MET A 100 4.13 -0.11 2.55
C MET A 100 3.54 -0.46 3.92
N VAL A 101 2.32 -1.00 3.91
CA VAL A 101 1.58 -1.37 5.13
C VAL A 101 0.87 -2.71 4.96
N GLU A 102 0.67 -3.40 6.06
CA GLU A 102 -0.25 -4.53 6.13
C GLU A 102 -1.66 -4.03 6.34
N SER A 103 -2.59 -4.48 5.50
CA SER A 103 -3.96 -4.01 5.45
C SER A 103 -4.97 -5.12 5.57
N VAL A 104 -6.17 -4.75 6.02
CA VAL A 104 -7.35 -5.60 6.09
C VAL A 104 -8.57 -4.79 5.67
N ARG A 105 -9.63 -5.48 5.24
CA ARG A 105 -10.91 -4.82 4.99
C ARG A 105 -11.44 -4.22 6.29
N CYS A 106 -12.14 -3.10 6.21
CA CYS A 106 -12.75 -2.51 7.41
C CYS A 106 -13.60 -3.53 8.16
N LYS A 107 -13.51 -3.53 9.49
CA LYS A 107 -14.24 -4.44 10.40
C LYS A 107 -13.84 -5.91 10.27
N THR A 108 -12.67 -6.18 9.70
CA THR A 108 -12.06 -7.50 9.64
C THR A 108 -10.63 -7.42 10.17
N TRP A 109 -10.00 -8.57 10.36
CA TRP A 109 -8.58 -8.73 10.67
C TRP A 109 -7.92 -9.78 9.76
N ASP A 110 -8.65 -10.31 8.78
CA ASP A 110 -8.20 -11.35 7.84
C ASP A 110 -9.13 -11.33 6.61
N PRO A 111 -8.64 -11.59 5.38
CA PRO A 111 -7.24 -11.81 5.00
C PRO A 111 -6.39 -10.54 5.09
N ILE A 112 -5.09 -10.73 5.34
CA ILE A 112 -4.08 -9.66 5.32
C ILE A 112 -3.57 -9.48 3.89
N GLU A 113 -3.51 -8.23 3.43
CA GLU A 113 -2.92 -7.86 2.14
C GLU A 113 -1.91 -6.74 2.33
N THR A 114 -0.83 -6.75 1.55
CA THR A 114 0.11 -5.61 1.53
C THR A 114 -0.39 -4.52 0.60
N MET A 115 -0.46 -3.29 1.12
CA MET A 115 -0.77 -2.09 0.34
C MET A 115 0.47 -1.23 0.20
N ILE A 116 0.66 -0.68 -0.99
CA ILE A 116 1.60 0.42 -1.24
C ILE A 116 0.77 1.70 -1.38
N ILE A 117 1.12 2.75 -0.64
CA ILE A 117 0.46 4.04 -0.65
C ILE A 117 1.47 5.09 -1.11
N ASP A 118 1.14 5.83 -2.15
CA ASP A 118 1.85 7.03 -2.57
C ASP A 118 1.15 8.26 -1.96
N LEU A 119 1.81 8.84 -0.95
CA LEU A 119 1.33 9.99 -0.19
C LEU A 119 1.34 11.29 -1.01
N GLU A 120 2.23 11.39 -2.00
CA GLU A 120 2.35 12.56 -2.86
C GLU A 120 1.20 12.61 -3.86
N ASN A 121 0.97 11.49 -4.53
CA ASN A 121 -0.04 11.37 -5.59
C ASN A 121 -1.43 10.98 -5.06
N GLU A 122 -1.57 10.72 -3.76
CA GLU A 122 -2.83 10.34 -3.11
C GLU A 122 -3.48 9.10 -3.76
N VAL A 123 -2.64 8.10 -4.07
CA VAL A 123 -3.03 6.82 -4.64
C VAL A 123 -2.50 5.65 -3.80
N TYR A 124 -3.16 4.50 -3.90
CA TYR A 124 -2.69 3.25 -3.31
C TYR A 124 -2.83 2.10 -4.30
N ALA A 125 -2.09 1.01 -4.06
CA ALA A 125 -2.16 -0.22 -4.83
C ALA A 125 -2.09 -1.44 -3.89
N SER A 126 -2.95 -2.43 -4.13
CA SER A 126 -2.89 -3.72 -3.43
C SER A 126 -1.92 -4.66 -4.12
N LEU A 127 -1.08 -5.34 -3.33
CA LEU A 127 -0.27 -6.46 -3.81
C LEU A 127 -1.05 -7.79 -3.84
N LYS A 128 -2.32 -7.79 -3.40
CA LYS A 128 -3.26 -8.94 -3.36
C LYS A 128 -2.85 -10.09 -2.43
N GLU A 129 -1.60 -10.10 -1.99
CA GLU A 129 -0.99 -11.07 -1.09
C GLU A 129 -0.30 -10.35 0.07
N TRP A 130 0.06 -11.10 1.12
CA TRP A 130 0.74 -10.58 2.30
C TRP A 130 2.27 -10.68 2.15
N TYR A 131 2.94 -9.54 2.04
CA TYR A 131 4.40 -9.38 2.06
C TYR A 131 4.82 -8.53 3.25
N THR A 132 5.81 -9.02 4.02
CA THR A 132 6.32 -8.37 5.24
C THR A 132 7.56 -7.51 4.97
N ASP A 133 8.23 -7.74 3.84
CA ASP A 133 9.53 -7.16 3.54
C ASP A 133 9.66 -6.75 2.08
N ILE A 134 10.39 -5.66 1.90
CA ILE A 134 10.77 -5.08 0.61
C ILE A 134 12.28 -4.92 0.56
N SER A 135 12.87 -5.27 -0.58
CA SER A 135 14.30 -5.04 -0.87
C SER A 135 14.51 -4.61 -2.30
N PHE A 136 15.62 -3.94 -2.56
CA PHE A 136 16.02 -3.50 -3.89
C PHE A 136 17.28 -4.27 -4.30
N ILE A 137 17.15 -5.16 -5.29
CA ILE A 137 18.22 -6.07 -5.74
C ILE A 137 18.27 -6.00 -7.26
N ASP A 138 19.46 -5.79 -7.83
CA ASP A 138 19.67 -5.77 -9.29
C ASP A 138 18.68 -4.88 -10.07
N ASN A 139 18.41 -3.68 -9.54
CA ASN A 139 17.41 -2.73 -10.07
C ASN A 139 15.99 -3.28 -10.19
N GLN A 140 15.64 -4.23 -9.33
CA GLN A 140 14.29 -4.74 -9.16
C GLN A 140 13.83 -4.55 -7.72
N ILE A 141 12.51 -4.47 -7.57
CA ILE A 141 11.83 -4.41 -6.29
C ILE A 141 11.41 -5.84 -5.94
N GLU A 142 11.97 -6.39 -4.88
CA GLU A 142 11.56 -7.71 -4.38
C GLU A 142 10.71 -7.55 -3.12
N PHE A 143 9.52 -8.13 -3.15
CA PHE A 143 8.67 -8.34 -2.00
C PHE A 143 8.76 -9.79 -1.55
N SER A 144 8.90 -9.99 -0.24
CA SER A 144 8.97 -11.32 0.37
C SER A 144 8.15 -11.36 1.65
N ASN A 145 7.82 -12.58 2.08
CA ASN A 145 7.22 -12.81 3.37
C ASN A 145 8.18 -13.68 4.20
N GLN A 146 8.57 -13.18 5.39
CA GLN A 146 9.46 -13.91 6.30
C GLN A 146 8.70 -14.81 7.29
N VAL A 147 7.39 -14.65 7.39
CA VAL A 147 6.52 -15.35 8.35
C VAL A 147 5.92 -16.61 7.73
N VAL A 148 5.49 -16.52 6.46
CA VAL A 148 4.92 -17.64 5.71
C VAL A 148 5.75 -17.93 4.47
N ASN A 149 5.90 -19.22 4.16
CA ASN A 149 6.64 -19.64 2.97
C ASN A 149 5.76 -19.43 1.72
N MET A 150 6.06 -18.40 0.94
CA MET A 150 5.38 -18.08 -0.31
C MET A 150 6.38 -17.55 -1.35
N ASP A 151 5.95 -17.53 -2.60
CA ASP A 151 6.76 -16.98 -3.69
C ASP A 151 6.99 -15.48 -3.51
N LYS A 152 8.23 -15.06 -3.80
CA LYS A 152 8.57 -13.64 -3.88
C LYS A 152 7.82 -13.00 -5.04
N ARG A 153 7.46 -11.72 -4.87
CA ARG A 153 6.98 -10.88 -5.96
C ARG A 153 8.06 -9.92 -6.40
N ILE A 154 8.31 -9.86 -7.70
CA ILE A 154 9.37 -9.05 -8.30
C ILE A 154 8.71 -8.04 -9.24
N LEU A 155 9.04 -6.76 -9.07
CA LEU A 155 8.62 -5.68 -9.96
C LEU A 155 9.85 -4.95 -10.51
N ASN A 156 9.74 -4.48 -11.75
CA ASN A 156 10.77 -3.60 -12.32
C ASN A 156 10.57 -2.17 -11.83
N ASN A 157 9.31 -1.75 -11.67
CA ASN A 157 8.95 -0.41 -11.22
C ASN A 157 7.64 -0.44 -10.40
N PHE A 158 7.48 0.53 -9.49
CA PHE A 158 6.21 0.86 -8.85
C PHE A 158 5.13 1.31 -9.85
N GLU A 159 5.50 1.85 -11.01
CA GLU A 159 4.55 2.18 -12.09
C GLU A 159 3.78 0.97 -12.63
N ASP A 160 4.31 -0.25 -12.43
CA ASP A 160 3.66 -1.50 -12.85
C ASP A 160 2.48 -1.90 -11.95
N LEU A 161 2.20 -1.13 -10.88
CA LEU A 161 1.10 -1.38 -9.95
C LEU A 161 -0.24 -0.81 -10.45
N GLU A 162 -1.33 -1.46 -10.06
CA GLU A 162 -2.69 -0.98 -10.30
C GLU A 162 -3.06 0.09 -9.25
N TRP A 163 -2.79 1.36 -9.57
CA TRP A 163 -3.02 2.50 -8.67
C TRP A 163 -4.48 2.97 -8.64
N ILE A 164 -4.99 3.26 -7.44
CA ILE A 164 -6.34 3.74 -7.15
C ILE A 164 -6.26 4.99 -6.28
N SER A 165 -6.97 6.06 -6.66
CA SER A 165 -7.05 7.30 -5.87
C SER A 165 -7.89 7.15 -4.60
N PHE A 166 -7.54 7.88 -3.55
CA PHE A 166 -8.32 7.98 -2.31
C PHE A 166 -8.71 9.42 -1.92
#